data_AF-X1EPC1-F1
#
_entry.id   AF-X1EPC1-F1
#
_cell.length_a   1.000
_cell.length_b   1.000
_cell.length_c   1.000
_cell.angle_alpha   90.00
_cell.angle_beta   90.00
_cell.angle_gamma   90.00
#
_symmetry.space_group_name_H-M   'P 1'
#
loop_
_entity.id
_entity.type
_entity.pdbx_description
1 polymer ?
#
loop_
_entity_poly.entity_id
_entity_poly.type
_entity_poly.pdbx_seq_one_letter_code
_entity_poly.pdbx_strand_id
1 'polypeptide(L)'
;MKCDHPNCRADEVILFYCPYCKGSFCPSHKDSIAHNCKASAQRTGTTRPTSQSSTSQTPTPQDVMRAFAYQVSRAVGAQQSQTRTQAPPMDDKARKKFIEKKLTERGDLFSFGNEIIDILFGFALIVLVFGFFRYATTQEWTGFVVSGILVATAFLPHELGHKFEAMRRGQFARYILWVRGMMFTLITLIFGIGLIVPGFVAIVPLTRQMNKKDLGIIALA
;
A
#
# COMPACT_ATOMS: atom_id res chain seq x y z
N MET A 1 -23.38 -8.43 21.12
CA MET A 1 -23.56 -7.07 21.65
C MET A 1 -24.77 -6.46 20.96
N LYS A 2 -25.56 -5.62 21.65
CA LYS A 2 -26.84 -5.12 21.11
C LYS A 2 -26.66 -3.81 20.34
N CYS A 3 -27.41 -3.66 19.26
CA CYS A 3 -27.53 -2.41 18.51
C CYS A 3 -28.25 -1.34 19.35
N ASP A 4 -27.73 -0.11 19.33
CA ASP A 4 -28.31 1.05 20.06
C ASP A 4 -29.54 1.66 19.35
N HIS A 5 -29.98 1.09 18.22
CA HIS A 5 -31.16 1.57 17.51
C HIS A 5 -32.46 1.12 18.23
N PRO A 6 -33.39 2.03 18.56
CA PRO A 6 -34.52 1.75 19.45
C PRO A 6 -35.46 0.64 18.94
N ASN A 7 -35.54 0.46 17.62
CA ASN A 7 -36.38 -0.56 16.99
C ASN A 7 -35.56 -1.78 16.49
N CYS A 8 -34.31 -1.91 16.91
CA CYS A 8 -33.45 -3.01 16.51
C CYS A 8 -33.16 -3.92 17.70
N ARG A 9 -33.42 -5.22 17.54
CA ARG A 9 -33.07 -6.26 18.52
C ARG A 9 -31.95 -7.17 18.02
N ALA A 10 -31.18 -6.72 17.03
CA ALA A 10 -30.06 -7.47 16.50
C ALA A 10 -28.97 -7.59 17.58
N ASP A 11 -28.59 -8.83 17.87
CA ASP A 11 -27.45 -9.16 18.73
C ASP A 11 -26.35 -9.71 17.83
N GLU A 12 -25.35 -8.87 17.57
CA GLU A 12 -24.27 -9.19 16.66
C GLU A 12 -22.93 -9.19 17.36
N VAL A 13 -22.03 -10.02 16.85
CA VAL A 13 -20.66 -10.13 17.35
C VAL A 13 -19.87 -8.85 17.02
N ILE A 14 -20.27 -8.12 15.98
CA ILE A 14 -19.57 -6.93 15.48
C ILE A 14 -20.57 -5.77 15.38
N LEU A 15 -20.26 -4.67 16.08
CA LEU A 15 -20.98 -3.41 15.99
C LEU A 15 -20.10 -2.32 15.37
N PHE A 16 -20.74 -1.41 14.65
CA PHE A 16 -20.13 -0.25 14.01
C PHE A 16 -20.38 0.99 14.85
N TYR A 17 -19.30 1.71 15.16
CA TYR A 17 -19.34 2.91 15.98
C TYR A 17 -19.64 4.16 15.14
N CYS A 18 -20.63 4.96 15.55
CA CYS A 18 -20.93 6.25 14.93
C CYS A 18 -20.13 7.37 15.63
N PRO A 19 -19.26 8.11 14.92
CA PRO A 19 -18.44 9.16 15.53
C PRO A 19 -19.23 10.40 15.94
N TYR A 20 -20.46 10.56 15.43
CA TYR A 20 -21.29 11.74 15.67
C TYR A 20 -22.13 11.61 16.94
N CYS A 21 -22.90 10.52 17.06
CA CYS A 21 -23.75 10.28 18.23
C CYS A 21 -23.13 9.34 19.27
N LYS A 22 -21.93 8.80 19.00
CA LYS A 22 -21.19 7.87 19.86
C LYS A 22 -21.91 6.55 20.17
N GLY A 23 -22.90 6.18 19.36
CA GLY A 23 -23.65 4.91 19.48
C GLY A 23 -23.01 3.78 18.67
N SER A 24 -23.38 2.54 19.01
CA SER A 24 -22.92 1.31 18.37
C SER A 24 -24.09 0.62 17.64
N PHE A 25 -23.93 0.37 16.34
CA PHE A 25 -25.01 -0.09 15.47
C PHE A 25 -24.63 -1.34 14.67
N CYS A 26 -25.60 -2.19 14.35
CA CYS A 26 -25.40 -3.35 13.47
C CYS A 26 -25.18 -2.92 12.00
N PRO A 27 -24.75 -3.82 11.10
CA PRO A 27 -24.48 -3.52 9.68
C PRO A 27 -25.64 -2.83 8.96
N SER A 28 -26.89 -3.14 9.32
CA SER A 28 -28.10 -2.53 8.74
C SER A 28 -28.39 -1.11 9.24
N HIS A 29 -27.80 -0.70 10.36
CA HIS A 29 -28.00 0.62 10.97
C HIS A 29 -26.70 1.44 11.10
N LYS A 30 -25.61 1.00 10.46
CA LYS A 30 -24.29 1.66 10.57
C LYS A 30 -24.28 3.09 10.00
N ASP A 31 -25.10 3.35 8.99
CA ASP A 31 -25.13 4.64 8.30
C ASP A 31 -25.91 5.67 9.13
N SER A 32 -25.45 6.93 9.12
CA SER A 32 -26.06 8.03 9.89
C SER A 32 -27.52 8.28 9.55
N ILE A 33 -27.94 7.96 8.34
CA ILE A 33 -29.34 8.03 7.89
C ILE A 33 -30.13 6.84 8.44
N ALA A 34 -29.55 5.63 8.40
CA ALA A 34 -30.22 4.40 8.79
C ALA A 34 -30.55 4.34 10.28
N HIS A 35 -29.69 4.91 11.16
CA HIS A 35 -30.01 5.06 12.59
C HIS A 35 -30.54 6.45 12.97
N ASN A 36 -30.87 7.29 11.99
CA ASN A 36 -31.42 8.63 12.17
C ASN A 36 -30.61 9.49 13.16
N CYS A 37 -29.34 9.70 12.83
CA CYS A 37 -28.34 10.34 13.68
C CYS A 37 -28.67 11.83 13.96
N LYS A 38 -29.14 12.12 15.16
CA LYS A 38 -29.48 13.50 15.59
C LYS A 38 -28.29 14.47 15.52
N ALA A 39 -27.08 14.00 15.85
CA ALA A 39 -25.85 14.81 15.81
C ALA A 39 -25.36 15.11 14.38
N SER A 40 -25.68 14.25 13.41
CA SER A 40 -25.38 14.47 11.99
C SER A 40 -26.32 15.52 11.38
N ALA A 41 -27.60 15.47 11.73
CA ALA A 41 -28.64 16.36 11.19
C ALA A 41 -28.43 17.84 11.57
N GLN A 42 -27.84 18.11 12.74
CA GLN A 42 -27.58 19.49 13.20
C GLN A 42 -26.45 20.19 12.42
N ARG A 43 -25.58 19.46 11.72
CA ARG A 43 -24.48 20.06 10.95
C ARG A 43 -24.86 20.49 9.54
N THR A 44 -26.02 20.06 9.04
CA THR A 44 -26.57 20.51 7.75
C THR A 44 -27.49 21.74 7.88
N GLY A 45 -27.66 22.28 9.08
CA GLY A 45 -28.56 23.42 9.36
C GLY A 45 -27.94 24.81 9.17
N THR A 46 -27.10 25.03 8.17
CA THR A 46 -26.80 26.40 7.71
C THR A 46 -27.64 26.66 6.46
N THR A 47 -28.64 27.51 6.65
CA THR A 47 -29.65 27.94 5.70
C THR A 47 -29.04 28.60 4.46
N ARG A 48 -29.45 28.13 3.27
CA ARG A 48 -29.43 28.94 2.04
C ARG A 48 -30.77 28.73 1.34
N PRO A 49 -31.61 29.77 1.17
CA PRO A 49 -32.80 29.63 0.37
C PRO A 49 -32.35 29.61 -1.09
N THR A 50 -32.56 28.50 -1.79
CA THR A 50 -32.53 28.53 -3.25
C THR A 50 -33.69 27.69 -3.75
N SER A 51 -34.68 28.44 -4.24
CA SER A 51 -35.75 28.05 -5.14
C SER A 51 -35.46 26.81 -5.99
N GLN A 52 -36.48 25.96 -6.07
CA GLN A 52 -36.63 24.92 -7.08
C GLN A 52 -36.37 25.49 -8.48
N SER A 53 -35.47 24.85 -9.22
CA SER A 53 -35.52 24.82 -10.68
C SER A 53 -34.93 23.49 -11.13
N SER A 54 -35.83 22.57 -11.48
CA SER A 54 -35.54 21.34 -12.21
C SER A 54 -34.95 21.70 -13.58
N THR A 55 -33.64 21.55 -13.73
CA THR A 55 -32.99 21.57 -15.03
C THR A 55 -32.26 20.26 -15.22
N SER A 56 -32.75 19.45 -16.16
CA SER A 56 -32.11 18.26 -16.68
C SER A 56 -30.78 18.66 -17.34
N GLN A 57 -29.72 18.73 -16.56
CA GLN A 57 -28.37 18.93 -17.08
C GLN A 57 -27.72 17.56 -17.27
N THR A 58 -27.47 17.23 -18.53
CA THR A 58 -26.65 16.08 -18.90
C THR A 58 -25.29 16.23 -18.22
N PRO A 59 -24.81 15.25 -17.44
CA PRO A 59 -23.55 15.37 -16.73
C PRO A 59 -22.43 15.59 -17.75
N THR A 60 -21.61 16.61 -17.51
CA THR A 60 -20.48 16.87 -18.40
C THR A 60 -19.50 15.69 -18.32
N PRO A 61 -18.68 15.44 -19.37
CA PRO A 61 -17.66 14.38 -19.31
C PRO A 61 -16.71 14.51 -18.11
N GLN A 62 -16.51 15.73 -17.61
CA GLN A 62 -15.70 15.99 -16.41
C GLN A 62 -16.38 15.50 -15.12
N ASP A 63 -17.70 15.60 -15.02
CA ASP A 63 -18.47 15.13 -13.86
C ASP A 63 -18.51 13.60 -13.80
N VAL A 64 -18.61 12.94 -14.96
CA VAL A 64 -18.53 11.48 -15.06
C VAL A 64 -17.15 10.99 -14.64
N MET A 65 -16.08 11.65 -15.10
CA MET A 65 -14.71 11.30 -14.72
C MET A 65 -14.44 11.52 -13.22
N ARG A 66 -14.99 12.60 -12.64
CA ARG A 66 -14.86 12.89 -11.21
C ARG A 66 -15.64 11.88 -10.36
N ALA A 67 -16.84 11.48 -10.80
CA ALA A 67 -17.62 10.42 -10.15
C ALA A 67 -16.91 9.07 -10.20
N PHE A 68 -16.33 8.71 -11.36
CA PHE A 68 -15.55 7.48 -11.52
C PHE A 68 -14.29 7.49 -10.64
N ALA A 69 -13.52 8.58 -10.63
CA ALA A 69 -12.35 8.73 -9.76
C ALA A 69 -12.71 8.59 -8.27
N TYR A 70 -13.85 9.16 -7.85
CA TYR A 70 -14.36 8.99 -6.51
C TYR A 70 -14.73 7.53 -6.19
N GLN A 71 -15.42 6.85 -7.11
CA GLN A 71 -15.79 5.44 -6.96
C GLN A 71 -14.57 4.52 -6.88
N VAL A 72 -13.56 4.73 -7.74
CA VAL A 72 -12.29 4.00 -7.71
C VAL A 72 -11.55 4.25 -6.39
N SER A 73 -11.48 5.50 -5.92
CA SER A 73 -10.84 5.82 -4.64
C SER A 73 -11.53 5.15 -3.43
N ARG A 74 -12.86 4.98 -3.47
CA ARG A 74 -13.62 4.24 -2.45
C ARG A 74 -13.41 2.74 -2.54
N ALA A 75 -13.38 2.17 -3.74
CA ALA A 75 -13.11 0.75 -3.94
C ALA A 75 -11.69 0.38 -3.45
N VAL A 76 -10.70 1.21 -3.80
CA VAL A 76 -9.31 1.06 -3.34
C VAL A 76 -9.19 1.30 -1.82
N GLY A 77 -9.93 2.27 -1.27
CA GLY A 77 -9.95 2.56 0.17
C GLY A 77 -10.62 1.48 1.02
N ALA A 78 -11.60 0.76 0.46
CA ALA A 78 -12.33 -0.30 1.17
C ALA A 78 -11.49 -1.57 1.39
N GLN A 79 -10.47 -1.84 0.56
CA GLN A 79 -9.58 -2.98 0.75
C GLN A 79 -8.51 -2.77 1.83
N GLN A 80 -8.22 -1.53 2.23
CA GLN A 80 -7.16 -1.23 3.20
C GLN A 80 -7.56 -1.46 4.68
N SER A 81 -8.84 -1.73 4.95
CA SER A 81 -9.38 -1.89 6.31
C SER A 81 -9.41 -3.34 6.84
N GLN A 82 -8.97 -4.33 6.07
CA GLN A 82 -9.16 -5.74 6.41
C GLN A 82 -8.05 -6.43 7.22
N THR A 83 -7.05 -5.73 7.75
CA THR A 83 -6.07 -6.36 8.67
C THR A 83 -6.05 -5.67 10.04
N ARG A 84 -7.21 -5.64 10.70
CA ARG A 84 -7.30 -5.40 12.14
C ARG A 84 -7.29 -6.74 12.88
N THR A 85 -6.14 -7.41 12.90
CA THR A 85 -5.86 -8.39 13.94
C THR A 85 -4.81 -7.76 14.84
N GLN A 86 -5.24 -7.26 16.00
CA GLN A 86 -4.33 -6.90 17.09
C GLN A 86 -3.49 -8.14 17.39
N ALA A 87 -2.22 -8.10 17.02
CA ALA A 87 -1.28 -9.17 17.33
C ALA A 87 -1.18 -9.30 18.86
N PRO A 88 -1.10 -10.53 19.41
CA PRO A 88 -0.87 -10.73 20.84
C PRO A 88 0.43 -10.02 21.28
N PRO A 89 0.57 -9.67 22.57
CA PRO A 89 1.78 -9.04 23.10
C PRO A 89 2.93 -10.07 23.07
N MET A 90 3.55 -10.21 21.92
CA MET A 90 4.80 -10.95 21.73
C MET A 90 5.96 -9.95 21.78
N ASP A 91 7.06 -10.34 22.44
CA ASP A 91 8.35 -9.64 22.41
C ASP A 91 8.68 -9.21 20.97
N ASP A 92 9.12 -7.95 20.79
CA ASP A 92 9.37 -7.35 19.47
C ASP A 92 10.37 -8.18 18.65
N LYS A 93 11.31 -8.87 19.32
CA LYS A 93 12.26 -9.78 18.68
C LYS A 93 11.58 -11.04 18.13
N ALA A 94 10.65 -11.63 18.89
CA ALA A 94 9.86 -12.78 18.46
C ALA A 94 8.90 -12.41 17.31
N ARG A 95 8.31 -11.19 17.34
CA ARG A 95 7.46 -10.68 16.26
C ARG A 95 8.24 -10.49 14.96
N LYS A 96 9.42 -9.86 15.02
CA LYS A 96 10.29 -9.70 13.85
C LYS A 96 10.65 -11.05 13.24
N LYS A 97 11.07 -12.01 14.07
CA LYS A 97 11.43 -13.37 13.62
C LYS A 97 10.25 -14.10 12.98
N PHE A 98 9.04 -13.95 13.52
CA PHE A 98 7.82 -14.53 12.94
C PHE A 98 7.45 -13.91 11.59
N ILE A 99 7.54 -12.59 11.49
CA ILE A 99 7.27 -11.85 10.25
C ILE A 99 8.29 -12.24 9.17
N GLU A 100 9.57 -12.27 9.53
CA GLU A 100 10.67 -12.69 8.67
C GLU A 100 10.42 -14.09 8.11
N LYS A 101 10.13 -15.05 9.00
CA LYS A 101 9.79 -16.43 8.62
C LYS A 101 8.61 -16.49 7.65
N LYS A 102 7.52 -15.76 7.93
CA LYS A 102 6.35 -15.70 7.03
C LYS A 102 6.63 -15.03 5.68
N LEU A 103 7.57 -14.09 5.63
CA LEU A 103 7.97 -13.44 4.38
C LEU A 103 8.82 -14.38 3.52
N THR A 104 9.72 -15.13 4.13
CA THR A 104 10.61 -16.08 3.44
C THR A 104 9.95 -17.40 3.07
N GLU A 105 8.88 -17.81 3.76
CA GLU A 105 8.15 -19.06 3.48
C GLU A 105 7.16 -18.95 2.30
N ARG A 106 6.89 -17.74 1.80
CA ARG A 106 6.03 -17.56 0.62
C ARG A 106 6.84 -17.91 -0.63
N GLY A 107 6.48 -18.99 -1.32
CA GLY A 107 7.21 -19.46 -2.52
C GLY A 107 7.33 -18.47 -3.68
N ASP A 108 6.50 -17.41 -3.72
CA ASP A 108 6.62 -16.33 -4.70
C ASP A 108 7.72 -15.30 -4.34
N LEU A 109 8.16 -15.27 -3.08
CA LEU A 109 9.16 -14.37 -2.51
C LEU A 109 10.45 -15.16 -2.29
N PHE A 110 11.48 -14.87 -3.05
CA PHE A 110 12.74 -15.56 -2.95
C PHE A 110 13.71 -14.72 -2.15
N SER A 111 14.20 -15.29 -1.06
CA SER A 111 15.22 -14.69 -0.21
C SER A 111 16.26 -15.75 0.07
N PHE A 112 17.53 -15.38 -0.07
CA PHE A 112 18.65 -16.21 0.33
C PHE A 112 18.84 -16.26 1.86
N GLY A 113 17.88 -15.73 2.63
CA GLY A 113 17.95 -15.64 4.09
C GLY A 113 18.72 -14.41 4.57
N ASN A 114 19.69 -13.94 3.78
CA ASN A 114 20.48 -12.74 4.06
C ASN A 114 20.03 -11.58 3.15
N GLU A 115 19.50 -10.52 3.76
CA GLU A 115 19.04 -9.34 3.03
C GLU A 115 20.15 -8.69 2.18
N ILE A 116 21.40 -8.69 2.66
CA ILE A 116 22.54 -8.16 1.91
C ILE A 116 22.74 -8.95 0.61
N ILE A 117 22.57 -10.27 0.66
CA ILE A 117 22.70 -11.14 -0.52
C ILE A 117 21.56 -10.82 -1.49
N ASP A 118 20.32 -10.68 -1.00
CA ASP A 118 19.18 -10.33 -1.84
C ASP A 118 19.42 -8.98 -2.56
N ILE A 119 19.89 -7.95 -1.83
CA ILE A 119 20.22 -6.64 -2.43
C ILE A 119 21.33 -6.76 -3.46
N LEU A 120 22.41 -7.49 -3.15
CA LEU A 120 23.54 -7.68 -4.06
C LEU A 120 23.12 -8.44 -5.33
N PHE A 121 22.26 -9.45 -5.22
CA PHE A 121 21.70 -10.14 -6.38
C PHE A 121 20.82 -9.22 -7.23
N GLY A 122 19.96 -8.43 -6.59
CA GLY A 122 19.15 -7.41 -7.29
C GLY A 122 20.04 -6.42 -8.04
N PHE A 123 21.03 -5.86 -7.36
CA PHE A 123 22.03 -4.95 -7.95
C PHE A 123 22.76 -5.59 -9.13
N ALA A 124 23.31 -6.79 -8.95
CA ALA A 124 24.03 -7.50 -10.00
C ALA A 124 23.14 -7.79 -11.21
N LEU A 125 21.88 -8.13 -11.00
CA LEU A 125 20.93 -8.37 -12.08
C LEU A 125 20.66 -7.10 -12.89
N ILE A 126 20.49 -5.94 -12.25
CA ILE A 126 20.29 -4.67 -12.96
C ILE A 126 21.55 -4.27 -13.74
N VAL A 127 22.73 -4.42 -13.15
CA VAL A 127 24.01 -4.16 -13.82
C VAL A 127 24.20 -5.07 -15.01
N LEU A 128 23.83 -6.35 -14.88
CA LEU A 128 23.83 -7.32 -15.98
C LEU A 128 22.92 -6.84 -17.12
N VAL A 129 21.68 -6.41 -16.84
CA VAL A 129 20.74 -5.95 -17.86
C VAL A 129 21.29 -4.77 -18.65
N PHE A 130 21.68 -3.69 -17.96
CA PHE A 130 22.16 -2.49 -18.64
C PHE A 130 23.54 -2.67 -19.27
N GLY A 131 24.44 -3.39 -18.59
CA GLY A 131 25.77 -3.68 -19.09
C GLY A 131 25.72 -4.59 -20.33
N PHE A 132 24.91 -5.66 -20.29
CA PHE A 132 24.71 -6.56 -21.43
C PHE A 132 24.05 -5.85 -22.60
N PHE A 133 23.03 -5.03 -22.37
CA PHE A 133 22.38 -4.27 -23.44
C PHE A 133 23.37 -3.32 -24.16
N ARG A 134 24.21 -2.61 -23.39
CA ARG A 134 25.28 -1.78 -23.95
C ARG A 134 26.30 -2.62 -24.69
N TYR A 135 26.75 -3.73 -24.11
CA TYR A 135 27.70 -4.65 -24.75
C TYR A 135 27.16 -5.22 -26.06
N ALA A 136 25.91 -5.67 -26.10
CA ALA A 136 25.28 -6.21 -27.30
C ALA A 136 25.17 -5.16 -28.43
N THR A 137 24.97 -3.88 -28.06
CA THR A 137 24.78 -2.79 -29.02
C THR A 137 26.10 -2.20 -29.53
N THR A 138 27.10 -2.00 -28.66
CA THR A 138 28.35 -1.30 -29.01
C THR A 138 29.61 -2.16 -28.92
N GLN A 139 29.51 -3.42 -28.46
CA GLN A 139 30.65 -4.32 -28.21
C GLN A 139 31.68 -3.77 -27.22
N GLU A 140 31.27 -2.81 -26.37
CA GLU A 140 32.13 -2.21 -25.36
C GLU A 140 31.83 -2.77 -23.97
N TRP A 141 32.88 -3.24 -23.29
CA TRP A 141 32.80 -3.77 -21.92
C TRP A 141 32.66 -2.67 -20.86
N THR A 142 33.02 -1.44 -21.19
CA THR A 142 32.90 -0.25 -20.32
C THR A 142 31.47 -0.02 -19.85
N GLY A 143 30.48 -0.48 -20.63
CA GLY A 143 29.06 -0.42 -20.28
C GLY A 143 28.73 -1.03 -18.92
N PHE A 144 29.41 -2.12 -18.52
CA PHE A 144 29.21 -2.75 -17.21
C PHE A 144 29.75 -1.92 -16.04
N VAL A 145 30.86 -1.22 -16.24
CA VAL A 145 31.46 -0.36 -15.20
C VAL A 145 30.59 0.88 -15.00
N VAL A 146 30.19 1.52 -16.11
CA VAL A 146 29.33 2.70 -16.08
C VAL A 146 27.96 2.35 -15.50
N SER A 147 27.34 1.24 -15.92
CA SER A 147 26.07 0.79 -15.33
C SER A 147 26.23 0.43 -13.87
N GLY A 148 27.32 -0.25 -13.48
CA GLY A 148 27.66 -0.53 -12.08
C GLY A 148 27.63 0.71 -11.20
N ILE A 149 28.30 1.78 -11.62
CA ILE A 149 28.37 3.04 -10.87
C ILE A 149 27.00 3.74 -10.82
N LEU A 150 26.31 3.85 -11.96
CA LEU A 150 25.00 4.51 -12.03
C LEU A 150 23.93 3.77 -11.23
N VAL A 151 23.87 2.45 -11.36
CA VAL A 151 22.95 1.62 -10.58
C VAL A 151 23.33 1.71 -9.10
N ALA A 152 24.61 1.68 -8.75
CA ALA A 152 25.00 1.75 -7.34
C ALA A 152 24.55 3.06 -6.67
N THR A 153 24.63 4.16 -7.41
CA THR A 153 24.26 5.49 -6.92
C THR A 153 22.76 5.76 -6.95
N ALA A 154 22.01 5.13 -7.85
CA ALA A 154 20.55 5.30 -7.92
C ALA A 154 19.80 4.25 -7.09
N PHE A 155 20.07 2.96 -7.32
CA PHE A 155 19.31 1.84 -6.75
C PHE A 155 19.57 1.65 -5.25
N LEU A 156 20.83 1.66 -4.80
CA LEU A 156 21.09 1.40 -3.37
C LEU A 156 20.46 2.49 -2.48
N PRO A 157 20.65 3.80 -2.73
CA PRO A 157 20.01 4.84 -1.92
C PRO A 157 18.49 4.81 -2.03
N HIS A 158 17.93 4.46 -3.19
CA HIS A 158 16.49 4.33 -3.37
C HIS A 158 15.88 3.25 -2.46
N GLU A 159 16.38 2.01 -2.54
CA GLU A 159 15.86 0.91 -1.72
C GLU A 159 16.16 1.12 -0.22
N LEU A 160 17.36 1.62 0.10
CA LEU A 160 17.74 1.94 1.47
C LEU A 160 16.93 3.11 2.03
N GLY A 161 16.55 4.08 1.21
CA GLY A 161 15.72 5.22 1.57
C GLY A 161 14.36 4.76 2.09
N HIS A 162 13.64 3.98 1.28
CA HIS A 162 12.38 3.34 1.68
C HIS A 162 12.52 2.54 2.97
N LYS A 163 13.60 1.74 3.09
CA LYS A 163 13.87 0.92 4.27
C LYS A 163 14.12 1.75 5.52
N PHE A 164 15.02 2.73 5.45
CA PHE A 164 15.40 3.55 6.61
C PHE A 164 14.22 4.41 7.07
N GLU A 165 13.43 4.94 6.15
CA GLU A 165 12.26 5.73 6.50
C GLU A 165 11.17 4.88 7.18
N ALA A 166 10.96 3.65 6.72
CA ALA A 166 10.07 2.71 7.39
C ALA A 166 10.57 2.33 8.80
N MET A 167 11.88 2.09 8.96
CA MET A 167 12.49 1.76 10.25
C MET A 167 12.42 2.92 11.25
N ARG A 168 12.67 4.16 10.80
CA ARG A 168 12.53 5.38 11.63
C ARG A 168 11.12 5.52 12.20
N ARG A 169 10.11 5.02 11.48
CA ARG A 169 8.69 5.04 11.90
C ARG A 169 8.29 3.84 12.76
N GLY A 170 9.25 3.05 13.23
CA GLY A 170 9.00 1.88 14.09
C GLY A 170 8.41 0.68 13.36
N GLN A 171 8.51 0.65 12.03
CA GLN A 171 8.03 -0.46 11.19
C GLN A 171 9.20 -1.41 10.89
N PHE A 172 8.88 -2.67 10.56
CA PHE A 172 9.89 -3.59 10.03
C PHE A 172 9.93 -3.44 8.52
N ALA A 173 11.12 -3.28 7.99
CA ALA A 173 11.38 -3.20 6.57
C ALA A 173 12.51 -4.16 6.22
N ARG A 174 12.33 -4.92 5.16
CA ARG A 174 13.35 -5.83 4.63
C ARG A 174 13.24 -5.87 3.11
N TYR A 175 14.38 -5.75 2.44
CA TYR A 175 14.45 -6.00 1.01
C TYR A 175 14.33 -7.50 0.71
N ILE A 176 13.49 -7.85 -0.26
CA ILE A 176 13.24 -9.23 -0.67
C ILE A 176 13.26 -9.32 -2.19
N LEU A 177 13.90 -10.36 -2.72
CA LEU A 177 13.89 -10.66 -4.14
C LEU A 177 12.54 -11.26 -4.55
N TRP A 178 11.99 -10.80 -5.66
CA TRP A 178 10.70 -11.29 -6.14
C TRP A 178 10.93 -12.18 -7.35
N VAL A 179 10.59 -13.48 -7.24
CA VAL A 179 10.89 -14.46 -8.31
C VAL A 179 10.31 -14.03 -9.64
N ARG A 180 9.01 -13.66 -9.64
CA ARG A 180 8.34 -13.20 -10.85
C ARG A 180 8.96 -11.91 -11.37
N GLY A 181 9.33 -11.00 -10.49
CA GLY A 181 10.01 -9.75 -10.83
C GLY A 181 11.36 -9.98 -11.50
N MET A 182 12.17 -10.91 -10.99
CA MET A 182 13.40 -11.34 -11.64
C MET A 182 13.11 -11.95 -13.02
N MET A 183 12.14 -12.86 -13.13
CA MET A 183 11.76 -13.41 -14.43
C MET A 183 11.34 -12.31 -15.42
N PHE A 184 10.54 -11.33 -15.00
CA PHE A 184 10.20 -10.18 -15.83
C PHE A 184 11.44 -9.36 -16.22
N THR A 185 12.36 -9.14 -15.30
CA THR A 185 13.63 -8.42 -15.55
C THR A 185 14.52 -9.17 -16.56
N LEU A 186 14.56 -10.51 -16.51
CA LEU A 186 15.29 -11.33 -17.47
C LEU A 186 14.59 -11.39 -18.83
N ILE A 187 13.25 -11.44 -18.86
CA ILE A 187 12.49 -11.46 -20.12
C ILE A 187 12.64 -10.12 -20.84
N THR A 188 12.52 -9.02 -20.10
CA THR A 188 12.61 -7.66 -20.64
C THR A 188 14.01 -7.33 -21.18
N LEU A 189 15.06 -7.98 -20.64
CA LEU A 189 16.41 -7.97 -21.20
C LEU A 189 16.44 -8.44 -22.67
N ILE A 190 15.65 -9.46 -23.05
CA ILE A 190 15.60 -9.99 -24.42
C ILE A 190 14.95 -8.96 -25.37
N PHE A 191 13.90 -8.28 -24.91
CA PHE A 191 13.12 -7.35 -25.72
C PHE A 191 13.64 -5.91 -25.69
N GLY A 192 14.67 -5.61 -24.88
CA GLY A 192 15.19 -4.25 -24.70
C GLY A 192 14.19 -3.28 -24.04
N ILE A 193 13.18 -3.82 -23.34
CA ILE A 193 12.16 -3.01 -22.65
C ILE A 193 12.69 -2.71 -21.24
N GLY A 194 12.75 -1.44 -20.84
CA GLY A 194 13.37 -1.02 -19.57
C GLY A 194 12.59 -1.35 -18.29
N LEU A 195 11.78 -2.40 -18.25
CA LEU A 195 11.02 -2.77 -17.04
C LEU A 195 11.88 -3.62 -16.11
N ILE A 196 12.33 -3.01 -15.02
CA ILE A 196 13.30 -3.58 -14.09
C ILE A 196 12.69 -3.60 -12.70
N VAL A 197 12.33 -4.80 -12.24
CA VAL A 197 11.69 -5.00 -10.94
C VAL A 197 12.26 -6.28 -10.29
N PRO A 198 13.54 -6.30 -9.89
CA PRO A 198 14.16 -7.51 -9.35
C PRO A 198 13.64 -7.87 -7.95
N GLY A 199 13.15 -6.88 -7.20
CA GLY A 199 12.70 -7.05 -5.82
C GLY A 199 11.99 -5.79 -5.31
N PHE A 200 11.71 -5.77 -4.02
CA PHE A 200 11.09 -4.63 -3.34
C PHE A 200 11.38 -4.64 -1.84
N VAL A 201 11.24 -3.48 -1.18
CA VAL A 201 11.25 -3.37 0.28
C VAL A 201 9.89 -3.73 0.86
N ALA A 202 9.82 -4.88 1.54
CA ALA A 202 8.63 -5.32 2.25
C ALA A 202 8.50 -4.59 3.59
N ILE A 203 7.44 -3.78 3.74
CA ILE A 203 7.15 -3.02 4.96
C ILE A 203 6.00 -3.70 5.70
N VAL A 204 6.24 -4.06 6.96
CA VAL A 204 5.26 -4.72 7.83
C VAL A 204 5.08 -3.91 9.11
N PRO A 205 3.83 -3.59 9.49
CA PRO A 205 3.60 -2.81 10.69
C PRO A 205 3.75 -3.61 11.99
N LEU A 206 4.57 -3.10 12.92
CA LEU A 206 4.77 -3.73 14.24
C LEU A 206 3.99 -3.01 15.32
N THR A 207 4.39 -1.81 15.70
CA THR A 207 3.87 -1.15 16.90
C THR A 207 2.70 -0.24 16.58
N ARG A 208 2.72 0.37 15.39
CA ARG A 208 1.76 1.39 14.96
C ARG A 208 1.27 1.09 13.55
N GLN A 209 -0.04 1.15 13.31
CA GLN A 209 -0.59 1.10 11.96
C GLN A 209 -0.19 2.35 11.17
N MET A 210 0.26 2.15 9.93
CA MET A 210 0.67 3.24 9.06
C MET A 210 -0.54 3.98 8.51
N ASN A 211 -0.56 5.30 8.66
CA ASN A 211 -1.55 6.14 7.99
C ASN A 211 -1.13 6.39 6.52
N LYS A 212 -2.04 6.87 5.67
CA LYS A 212 -1.74 7.21 4.27
C LYS A 212 -0.57 8.19 4.13
N LYS A 213 -0.43 9.11 5.08
CA LYS A 213 0.71 10.03 5.16
C LYS A 213 2.03 9.30 5.40
N ASP A 214 2.04 8.31 6.30
CA ASP A 214 3.25 7.53 6.61
C ASP A 214 3.69 6.71 5.39
N LEU A 215 2.73 6.08 4.71
CA LEU A 215 2.96 5.37 3.44
C LEU A 215 3.51 6.29 2.34
N GLY A 216 2.92 7.47 2.18
CA GLY A 216 3.35 8.44 1.17
C GLY A 216 4.77 8.97 1.42
N ILE A 217 5.15 9.20 2.68
CA ILE A 217 6.51 9.64 3.00
C ILE A 217 7.52 8.51 2.76
N ILE A 218 7.18 7.27 3.12
CA ILE A 218 8.07 6.14 2.84
C ILE A 218 8.24 5.96 1.34
N ALA A 219 7.18 6.05 0.54
CA ALA A 219 7.24 5.92 -0.92
C ALA A 219 7.98 7.07 -1.62
N LEU A 220 8.18 8.21 -0.95
CA LEU A 220 8.93 9.36 -1.47
C LEU A 220 10.44 9.28 -1.19
N ALA A 221 10.84 8.50 -0.18
CA ALA A 221 12.23 8.37 0.26
C ALA A 221 13.14 7.79 -0.85
#